data_AF-A0A914I6A6-F1
#
_entry.id   AF-A0A914I6A6-F1
#
_cell.length_a   1.000
_cell.length_b   1.000
_cell.length_c   1.000
_cell.angle_alpha   90.00
_cell.angle_beta   90.00
_cell.angle_gamma   90.00
#
_symmetry.space_group_name_H-M   'P 1'
#
loop_
_entity.id
_entity.type
_entity.pdbx_description
1 polymer ?
#
loop_
_entity_poly.entity_id
_entity_poly.type
_entity_poly.pdbx_seq_one_letter_code
_entity_poly.pdbx_strand_id
1 'polypeptide(L)'
;MRTRPSTMRPKLMRERRGLTPLVGHHRRMEKRCTFSHSDERQSIVLLSEKVMRALVRHVSEAPAMDHRLGRALRRLARHQMGLQKMLEMDFCQMIIKHLFRRPCLLTRFAKPCIRCAYRRDFGIFLLGDHAILADSSMGAETGRVRALAAALVLLRKDEHRTRFHHNFQPIDALLDAVARLVKEMMCSSDQRQLDEHTEEGQLCCDVLSALSSMLQCHQQIFESVGNGRQLFGPKGKSIQPAESVGSTHCVLEAKNAVAMSDDETLKFLDKNGLSLVAEVPKRELCTYNEYFMGMFGSEFLERLTGRNQFVFDADAECSSQEDFVKFLHFSIGCGLQSECVQVASAECCVALLRLADKYLCTRLLDHLLQSDKASRFITGHTLRLFLPLVLTVPTVGDGGGLTCVCALVLLRYCTDAQALDVLQLLGVRDASQHQYRMAATTPLPALSLVDALCNALGTFVRPFAALTPQRGKKGGLMRDPLLDPSAYWDFR
;
A
#
# COMPACT_ATOMS: atom_id res chain seq x y z
N MET A 1 -12.13 64.83 23.06
CA MET A 1 -12.72 65.51 21.87
C MET A 1 -12.23 64.74 20.63
N ARG A 2 -13.08 64.34 19.67
CA ARG A 2 -13.37 65.03 18.39
C ARG A 2 -12.09 65.53 17.67
N THR A 3 -11.76 65.19 16.42
CA THR A 3 -12.47 64.43 15.34
C THR A 3 -11.49 63.91 14.25
N ARG A 4 -11.95 62.99 13.36
CA ARG A 4 -11.36 62.59 12.05
C ARG A 4 -12.30 63.09 10.90
N PRO A 5 -12.06 62.95 9.56
CA PRO A 5 -11.05 62.14 8.82
C PRO A 5 -10.37 62.77 7.56
N SER A 6 -9.59 61.94 6.82
CA SER A 6 -9.33 61.93 5.35
C SER A 6 -8.45 63.05 4.71
N THR A 7 -7.94 63.00 3.46
CA THR A 7 -8.08 62.07 2.28
C THR A 7 -6.86 62.07 1.31
N MET A 8 -6.76 61.05 0.43
CA MET A 8 -6.17 61.02 -0.95
C MET A 8 -4.63 61.13 -1.28
N ARG A 9 -4.18 60.16 -2.09
CA ARG A 9 -3.19 60.28 -3.23
C ARG A 9 -4.01 60.49 -4.56
N PRO A 10 -3.48 60.56 -5.81
CA PRO A 10 -2.09 60.44 -6.33
C PRO A 10 -1.67 61.39 -7.51
N LYS A 11 -0.41 61.29 -7.96
CA LYS A 11 0.12 61.41 -9.36
C LYS A 11 1.63 61.02 -9.34
N LEU A 12 2.31 60.32 -10.27
CA LEU A 12 2.06 59.67 -11.58
C LEU A 12 2.68 60.33 -12.84
N MET A 13 4.01 60.20 -12.99
CA MET A 13 4.76 60.07 -14.26
C MET A 13 5.82 58.97 -14.03
N ARG A 14 6.08 57.94 -14.86
CA ARG A 14 5.73 57.55 -16.24
C ARG A 14 6.59 58.14 -17.36
N GLU A 15 7.72 57.49 -17.62
CA GLU A 15 8.36 57.50 -18.94
C GLU A 15 8.72 56.08 -19.40
N ARG A 16 8.66 55.85 -20.72
CA ARG A 16 8.93 54.57 -21.40
C ARG A 16 9.29 54.89 -22.86
N ARG A 17 10.48 54.48 -23.32
CA ARG A 17 10.78 53.83 -24.62
C ARG A 17 12.30 53.74 -24.81
N GLY A 18 12.76 52.71 -25.52
CA GLY A 18 14.18 52.41 -25.71
C GLY A 18 14.38 50.93 -26.00
N LEU A 19 13.96 50.48 -27.19
CA LEU A 19 14.08 49.09 -27.64
C LEU A 19 15.07 48.98 -28.78
N THR A 20 16.14 48.20 -28.59
CA THR A 20 16.89 47.52 -29.65
C THR A 20 17.60 46.29 -29.03
N PRO A 21 17.68 45.14 -29.74
CA PRO A 21 18.16 43.90 -29.13
C PRO A 21 19.65 43.64 -29.35
N LEU A 22 20.40 43.39 -28.28
CA LEU A 22 21.74 42.79 -28.37
C LEU A 22 21.61 41.27 -28.56
N VAL A 23 21.71 40.84 -29.82
CA VAL A 23 21.81 39.42 -30.19
C VAL A 23 23.20 38.90 -29.79
N GLY A 24 23.30 38.15 -28.68
CA GLY A 24 24.57 37.59 -28.23
C GLY A 24 24.46 36.54 -27.13
N HIS A 25 25.32 35.51 -27.22
CA HIS A 25 25.70 34.58 -26.13
C HIS A 25 24.66 33.65 -25.47
N HIS A 26 23.57 33.24 -26.14
CA HIS A 26 22.89 31.98 -25.80
C HIS A 26 23.63 30.73 -26.35
N ARG A 27 24.92 30.55 -25.99
CA ARG A 27 25.69 29.34 -26.37
C ARG A 27 26.93 29.06 -25.51
N ARG A 28 26.77 28.86 -24.19
CA ARG A 28 27.71 28.15 -23.29
C ARG A 28 27.12 28.04 -21.87
N MET A 29 26.71 26.84 -21.44
CA MET A 29 26.73 26.40 -20.02
C MET A 29 26.37 24.91 -19.80
N GLU A 30 26.28 24.06 -20.84
CA GLU A 30 26.45 22.61 -20.65
C GLU A 30 27.92 22.27 -20.33
N LYS A 31 28.42 22.76 -19.20
CA LYS A 31 29.68 22.26 -18.64
C LYS A 31 29.42 20.88 -18.04
N ARG A 32 29.70 19.84 -18.83
CA ARG A 32 29.99 18.51 -18.28
C ARG A 32 31.06 18.70 -17.19
N CYS A 33 30.73 18.35 -15.96
CA CYS A 33 31.67 18.39 -14.85
C CYS A 33 32.58 17.17 -14.93
N THR A 34 33.54 17.21 -15.86
CA THR A 34 34.73 16.35 -15.83
C THR A 34 35.49 16.62 -14.55
N PHE A 35 35.94 15.57 -13.85
CA PHE A 35 36.78 15.70 -12.67
C PHE A 35 38.16 16.26 -13.06
N SER A 36 38.91 16.80 -12.09
CA SER A 36 40.37 16.79 -12.22
C SER A 36 40.87 15.37 -11.93
N HIS A 37 41.92 14.89 -12.59
CA HIS A 37 42.46 13.55 -12.34
C HIS A 37 42.92 13.33 -10.87
N SER A 38 43.10 14.40 -10.10
CA SER A 38 43.28 14.38 -8.64
C SER A 38 41.98 14.07 -7.88
N ASP A 39 40.87 14.77 -8.18
CA ASP A 39 39.56 14.51 -7.56
C ASP A 39 39.05 13.10 -7.89
N GLU A 40 39.32 12.65 -9.12
CA GLU A 40 38.92 11.38 -9.71
C GLU A 40 39.58 10.14 -9.07
N ARG A 41 40.70 10.34 -8.35
CA ARG A 41 41.35 9.31 -7.53
C ARG A 41 40.87 9.34 -6.08
N GLN A 42 40.62 10.54 -5.53
CA GLN A 42 40.12 10.69 -4.15
C GLN A 42 38.66 10.22 -4.01
N SER A 43 37.82 10.43 -5.02
CA SER A 43 36.46 9.90 -5.10
C SER A 43 36.39 8.37 -4.94
N ILE A 44 37.35 7.63 -5.50
CA ILE A 44 37.40 6.15 -5.48
C ILE A 44 37.68 5.60 -4.07
N VAL A 45 38.29 6.40 -3.19
CA VAL A 45 38.48 6.08 -1.76
C VAL A 45 37.19 6.31 -0.97
N LEU A 46 36.40 7.33 -1.34
CA LEU A 46 35.09 7.61 -0.75
C LEU A 46 34.01 6.60 -1.19
N LEU A 47 34.20 5.92 -2.33
CA LEU A 47 33.41 4.77 -2.77
C LEU A 47 33.75 3.49 -1.98
N SER A 48 33.68 3.58 -0.66
CA SER A 48 33.61 2.41 0.23
C SER A 48 32.18 2.21 0.70
N GLU A 49 31.77 0.96 0.83
CA GLU A 49 30.42 0.56 1.25
C GLU A 49 29.99 1.25 2.56
N LYS A 50 30.89 1.31 3.56
CA LYS A 50 30.61 1.96 4.86
C LYS A 50 30.28 3.44 4.71
N VAL A 51 31.03 4.18 3.88
CA VAL A 51 30.77 5.60 3.59
C VAL A 51 29.48 5.77 2.80
N MET A 52 29.23 4.92 1.80
CA MET A 52 28.03 4.98 0.97
C MET A 52 26.76 4.67 1.78
N ARG A 53 26.77 3.61 2.61
CA ARG A 53 25.68 3.30 3.56
C ARG A 53 25.45 4.44 4.55
N ALA A 54 26.51 5.05 5.10
CA ALA A 54 26.39 6.19 6.01
C ALA A 54 25.77 7.43 5.35
N LEU A 55 26.21 7.79 4.13
CA LEU A 55 25.67 8.92 3.35
C LEU A 55 24.19 8.70 3.01
N VAL A 56 23.82 7.50 2.55
CA VAL A 56 22.43 7.17 2.19
C VAL A 56 21.53 7.16 3.43
N ARG A 57 21.98 6.57 4.55
CA ARG A 57 21.25 6.64 5.83
C ARG A 57 21.08 8.08 6.31
N HIS A 58 22.12 8.90 6.29
CA HIS A 58 22.00 10.30 6.71
C HIS A 58 20.98 11.09 5.86
N VAL A 59 21.04 10.97 4.53
CA VAL A 59 20.05 11.62 3.63
C VAL A 59 18.64 11.07 3.83
N SER A 60 18.51 9.76 4.12
CA SER A 60 17.24 9.11 4.46
C SER A 60 16.65 9.65 5.78
N GLU A 61 17.47 9.76 6.82
CA GLU A 61 17.06 9.87 8.22
C GLU A 61 16.98 11.31 8.72
N ALA A 62 17.90 12.20 8.32
CA ALA A 62 18.01 13.57 8.81
C ALA A 62 16.68 14.35 8.67
N PRO A 63 16.30 15.24 9.61
CA PRO A 63 14.95 15.84 9.64
C PRO A 63 14.52 16.57 8.36
N ALA A 64 15.49 17.23 7.70
CA ALA A 64 15.40 17.84 6.37
C ALA A 64 16.52 17.26 5.47
N MET A 65 16.44 17.45 4.15
CA MET A 65 17.41 16.88 3.21
C MET A 65 18.64 17.79 3.09
N ASP A 66 19.83 17.31 3.49
CA ASP A 66 21.06 18.08 3.29
C ASP A 66 21.46 18.11 1.80
N HIS A 67 21.16 19.23 1.15
CA HIS A 67 21.50 19.49 -0.25
C HIS A 67 23.02 19.50 -0.53
N ARG A 68 23.91 19.55 0.48
CA ARG A 68 25.36 19.36 0.32
C ARG A 68 25.70 17.88 0.21
N LEU A 69 25.26 17.07 1.18
CA LEU A 69 25.47 15.61 1.16
C LEU A 69 24.74 14.93 -0.01
N GLY A 70 23.52 15.36 -0.33
CA GLY A 70 22.81 14.91 -1.54
C GLY A 70 23.56 15.22 -2.84
N ARG A 71 24.25 16.37 -2.93
CA ARG A 71 25.12 16.69 -4.08
C ARG A 71 26.40 15.86 -4.08
N ALA A 72 26.96 15.51 -2.93
CA ALA A 72 28.12 14.61 -2.84
C ALA A 72 27.73 13.19 -3.29
N LEU A 73 26.66 12.63 -2.74
CA LEU A 73 26.12 11.32 -3.12
C LEU A 73 25.78 11.24 -4.62
N ARG A 74 25.18 12.29 -5.20
CA ARG A 74 24.93 12.40 -6.65
C ARG A 74 26.22 12.44 -7.50
N ARG A 75 27.31 13.01 -6.99
CA ARG A 75 28.62 12.98 -7.68
C ARG A 75 29.24 11.59 -7.65
N LEU A 76 29.13 10.88 -6.53
CA LEU A 76 29.61 9.50 -6.37
C LEU A 76 28.82 8.52 -7.25
N ALA A 77 27.48 8.62 -7.27
CA ALA A 77 26.60 7.80 -8.11
C ALA A 77 26.86 7.93 -9.63
N ARG A 78 27.46 9.06 -10.05
CA ARG A 78 27.86 9.35 -11.44
C ARG A 78 29.31 8.95 -11.78
N HIS A 79 30.06 8.36 -10.85
CA HIS A 79 31.48 8.09 -11.06
C HIS A 79 31.69 6.85 -11.93
N GLN A 80 32.18 7.02 -13.17
CA GLN A 80 32.33 5.91 -14.14
C GLN A 80 33.29 4.83 -13.62
N MET A 81 34.47 5.22 -13.13
CA MET A 81 35.43 4.29 -12.47
C MET A 81 34.92 3.73 -11.13
N GLY A 82 33.73 4.15 -10.68
CA GLY A 82 33.05 3.66 -9.50
C GLY A 82 31.93 2.65 -9.79
N LEU A 83 31.53 2.46 -11.06
CA LEU A 83 30.35 1.67 -11.43
C LEU A 83 30.41 0.25 -10.89
N GLN A 84 31.51 -0.46 -11.15
CA GLN A 84 31.71 -1.84 -10.68
C GLN A 84 31.58 -1.94 -9.16
N LYS A 85 32.31 -1.10 -8.39
CA LYS A 85 32.20 -1.06 -6.92
C LYS A 85 30.78 -0.77 -6.43
N MET A 86 30.02 0.07 -7.14
CA MET A 86 28.64 0.39 -6.78
C MET A 86 27.67 -0.78 -7.06
N LEU A 87 27.93 -1.59 -8.09
CA LEU A 87 27.21 -2.84 -8.33
C LEU A 87 27.59 -3.90 -7.28
N GLU A 88 28.87 -4.04 -6.94
CA GLU A 88 29.40 -4.96 -5.91
C GLU A 88 28.89 -4.67 -4.49
N MET A 89 28.35 -3.47 -4.22
CA MET A 89 27.78 -3.08 -2.91
C MET A 89 26.25 -2.91 -2.92
N ASP A 90 25.56 -3.44 -3.94
CA ASP A 90 24.11 -3.34 -4.12
C ASP A 90 23.56 -1.90 -3.99
N PHE A 91 24.26 -0.92 -4.59
CA PHE A 91 23.91 0.50 -4.49
C PHE A 91 22.44 0.77 -4.84
N CYS A 92 21.91 0.07 -5.84
CA CYS A 92 20.50 0.12 -6.22
C CYS A 92 19.55 -0.28 -5.07
N GLN A 93 19.78 -1.43 -4.43
CA GLN A 93 18.92 -1.91 -3.34
C GLN A 93 19.08 -1.03 -2.10
N MET A 94 20.29 -0.55 -1.80
CA MET A 94 20.52 0.41 -0.72
C MET A 94 19.70 1.70 -0.92
N ILE A 95 19.67 2.26 -2.14
CA ILE A 95 18.84 3.44 -2.46
C ILE A 95 17.34 3.12 -2.36
N ILE A 96 16.90 1.92 -2.76
CA ILE A 96 15.48 1.54 -2.64
C ILE A 96 15.06 1.33 -1.17
N LYS A 97 15.80 0.51 -0.41
CA LYS A 97 15.56 0.23 1.03
C LYS A 97 15.50 1.54 1.84
N HIS A 98 16.45 2.46 1.62
CA HIS A 98 16.53 3.68 2.43
C HIS A 98 15.80 4.92 1.88
N LEU A 99 15.57 5.08 0.56
CA LEU A 99 14.90 6.28 0.00
C LEU A 99 13.52 6.00 -0.63
N PHE A 100 13.23 4.78 -1.09
CA PHE A 100 11.93 4.45 -1.71
C PHE A 100 10.94 3.83 -0.74
N ARG A 101 11.42 2.86 0.06
CA ARG A 101 10.63 1.98 0.93
C ARG A 101 10.64 2.38 2.42
N ARG A 102 11.33 3.46 2.79
CA ARG A 102 11.38 3.94 4.19
C ARG A 102 9.94 4.16 4.72
N PRO A 103 9.52 3.51 5.81
CA PRO A 103 8.22 3.77 6.42
C PRO A 103 8.13 5.22 6.89
N CYS A 104 6.97 5.85 6.69
CA CYS A 104 6.79 7.26 7.00
C CYS A 104 6.47 7.44 8.49
N LEU A 105 7.43 7.96 9.26
CA LEU A 105 7.26 8.22 10.70
C LEU A 105 6.25 9.35 11.02
N LEU A 106 5.68 10.01 10.00
CA LEU A 106 4.78 11.17 10.15
C LEU A 106 3.35 10.90 9.65
N THR A 107 3.06 9.75 9.04
CA THR A 107 1.70 9.38 8.58
C THR A 107 1.36 7.95 9.01
N ARG A 108 0.21 7.76 9.66
CA ARG A 108 -0.25 6.45 10.17
C ARG A 108 -0.84 5.51 9.10
N PHE A 109 -0.77 5.87 7.82
CA PHE A 109 -1.40 5.16 6.70
C PHE A 109 -0.56 5.29 5.42
N ALA A 110 -0.93 4.55 4.35
CA ALA A 110 -0.18 4.37 3.10
C ALA A 110 0.04 5.63 2.20
N LYS A 111 0.05 6.83 2.79
CA LYS A 111 0.28 8.11 2.10
C LYS A 111 1.65 8.70 2.52
N PRO A 112 2.48 9.19 1.59
CA PRO A 112 3.73 9.84 1.95
C PRO A 112 3.47 11.16 2.67
N CYS A 113 4.31 11.53 3.63
CA CYS A 113 4.48 12.95 3.96
C CYS A 113 5.34 13.63 2.88
N ILE A 114 5.26 14.96 2.75
CA ILE A 114 6.04 15.75 1.78
C ILE A 114 7.56 15.43 1.87
N ARG A 115 8.08 15.25 3.09
CA ARG A 115 9.50 14.90 3.31
C ARG A 115 9.86 13.50 2.77
N CYS A 116 8.93 12.55 2.77
CA CYS A 116 9.14 11.20 2.22
C CYS A 116 8.98 11.16 0.70
N ALA A 117 8.10 12.00 0.12
CA ALA A 117 8.05 12.22 -1.33
C ALA A 117 9.39 12.77 -1.82
N TYR A 118 9.85 13.91 -1.28
CA TYR A 118 11.08 14.56 -1.73
C TYR A 118 12.34 13.67 -1.69
N ARG A 119 12.46 12.80 -0.66
CA ARG A 119 13.56 11.82 -0.60
C ARG A 119 13.43 10.69 -1.61
N ARG A 120 12.20 10.24 -1.90
CA ARG A 120 11.91 9.26 -2.95
C ARG A 120 12.22 9.84 -4.33
N ASP A 121 11.85 11.09 -4.59
CA ASP A 121 12.12 11.78 -5.85
C ASP A 121 13.63 11.95 -6.06
N PHE A 122 14.37 12.34 -5.01
CA PHE A 122 15.83 12.34 -5.02
C PHE A 122 16.44 10.94 -5.23
N GLY A 123 15.83 9.88 -4.67
CA GLY A 123 16.20 8.49 -4.93
C GLY A 123 15.97 8.06 -6.38
N ILE A 124 14.81 8.37 -6.97
CA ILE A 124 14.49 8.14 -8.39
C ILE A 124 15.55 8.82 -9.26
N PHE A 125 15.91 10.05 -8.90
CA PHE A 125 16.94 10.82 -9.58
C PHE A 125 18.33 10.16 -9.49
N LEU A 126 18.74 9.66 -8.32
CA LEU A 126 20.01 8.92 -8.16
C LEU A 126 20.04 7.61 -8.96
N LEU A 127 18.94 6.84 -8.96
CA LEU A 127 18.85 5.62 -9.77
C LEU A 127 18.84 5.93 -11.27
N GLY A 128 18.25 7.05 -11.70
CA GLY A 128 18.32 7.51 -13.10
C GLY A 128 19.73 7.87 -13.54
N ASP A 129 20.49 8.58 -12.69
CA ASP A 129 21.90 8.90 -12.93
C ASP A 129 22.78 7.64 -13.02
N HIS A 130 22.55 6.66 -12.14
CA HIS A 130 23.32 5.42 -12.07
C HIS A 130 22.96 4.43 -13.20
N ALA A 131 21.66 4.34 -13.55
CA ALA A 131 21.15 3.58 -14.69
C ALA A 131 21.85 3.93 -16.00
N ILE A 132 22.04 5.22 -16.28
CA ILE A 132 22.72 5.71 -17.50
C ILE A 132 24.15 5.17 -17.64
N LEU A 133 24.78 4.76 -16.53
CA LEU A 133 26.11 4.12 -16.54
C LEU A 133 26.03 2.58 -16.63
N ALA A 134 25.08 1.94 -15.95
CA ALA A 134 24.93 0.48 -16.00
C ALA A 134 24.43 -0.05 -17.36
N ASP A 135 23.72 0.79 -18.12
CA ASP A 135 23.16 0.51 -19.45
C ASP A 135 24.22 0.15 -20.53
N SER A 136 25.52 0.18 -20.20
CA SER A 136 26.63 -0.20 -21.08
C SER A 136 27.26 -1.58 -20.80
N SER A 137 26.94 -2.27 -19.70
CA SER A 137 27.63 -3.52 -19.35
C SER A 137 26.84 -4.39 -18.35
N MET A 138 26.09 -5.38 -18.86
CA MET A 138 25.52 -6.46 -18.06
C MET A 138 25.53 -7.78 -18.83
N GLY A 139 25.95 -8.86 -18.16
CA GLY A 139 25.88 -10.26 -18.57
C GLY A 139 25.70 -11.13 -17.33
N ALA A 140 25.23 -12.37 -17.47
CA ALA A 140 24.80 -13.19 -16.34
C ALA A 140 25.13 -14.67 -16.55
N GLU A 141 25.02 -15.46 -15.47
CA GLU A 141 24.43 -16.81 -15.37
C GLU A 141 24.34 -17.12 -13.85
N THR A 142 23.45 -18.03 -13.40
CA THR A 142 23.01 -18.27 -11.99
C THR A 142 22.39 -17.08 -11.25
N GLY A 143 23.02 -15.89 -11.27
CA GLY A 143 22.48 -14.63 -10.74
C GLY A 143 21.27 -14.10 -11.50
N ARG A 144 20.49 -14.94 -12.20
CA ARG A 144 19.41 -14.56 -13.12
C ARG A 144 18.27 -13.80 -12.42
N VAL A 145 17.84 -14.21 -11.22
CA VAL A 145 16.78 -13.51 -10.47
C VAL A 145 17.28 -12.14 -10.00
N ARG A 146 18.48 -12.07 -9.38
CA ARG A 146 19.11 -10.80 -8.98
C ARG A 146 19.41 -9.90 -10.20
N ALA A 147 19.78 -10.44 -11.36
CA ALA A 147 19.99 -9.70 -12.59
C ALA A 147 18.69 -9.20 -13.25
N LEU A 148 17.60 -9.97 -13.21
CA LEU A 148 16.27 -9.51 -13.64
C LEU A 148 15.79 -8.37 -12.72
N ALA A 149 15.97 -8.50 -11.42
CA ALA A 149 15.68 -7.44 -10.44
C ALA A 149 16.54 -6.19 -10.67
N ALA A 150 17.85 -6.34 -10.86
CA ALA A 150 18.76 -5.24 -11.16
C ALA A 150 18.42 -4.56 -12.50
N ALA A 151 18.16 -5.33 -13.56
CA ALA A 151 17.75 -4.78 -14.86
C ALA A 151 16.40 -4.06 -14.79
N LEU A 152 15.45 -4.53 -13.99
CA LEU A 152 14.17 -3.85 -13.73
C LEU A 152 14.38 -2.48 -13.05
N VAL A 153 15.40 -2.35 -12.19
CA VAL A 153 15.81 -1.08 -11.56
C VAL A 153 16.66 -0.21 -12.48
N LEU A 154 17.51 -0.79 -13.32
CA LEU A 154 18.54 -0.07 -14.09
C LEU A 154 18.10 0.30 -15.51
N LEU A 155 17.23 -0.48 -16.17
CA LEU A 155 16.78 -0.16 -17.53
C LEU A 155 15.81 1.01 -17.50
N ARG A 156 16.26 2.17 -18.03
CA ARG A 156 15.48 3.42 -18.08
C ARG A 156 15.11 3.88 -19.48
N LYS A 157 15.78 3.40 -20.54
CA LYS A 157 15.39 3.69 -21.93
C LYS A 157 14.16 2.87 -22.33
N ASP A 158 13.13 3.50 -22.86
CA ASP A 158 11.87 2.82 -23.22
C ASP A 158 12.10 1.67 -24.23
N GLU A 159 12.93 1.86 -25.25
CA GLU A 159 13.30 0.81 -26.22
C GLU A 159 14.02 -0.39 -25.59
N HIS A 160 14.74 -0.19 -24.48
CA HIS A 160 15.41 -1.26 -23.75
C HIS A 160 14.39 -1.95 -22.83
N ARG A 161 13.58 -1.18 -22.10
CA ARG A 161 12.50 -1.68 -21.24
C ARG A 161 11.50 -2.53 -22.02
N THR A 162 11.01 -2.07 -23.17
CA THR A 162 10.03 -2.81 -23.98
C THR A 162 10.60 -4.14 -24.48
N ARG A 163 11.83 -4.16 -24.99
CA ARG A 163 12.51 -5.41 -25.39
C ARG A 163 12.76 -6.34 -24.19
N PHE A 164 13.11 -5.79 -23.03
CA PHE A 164 13.33 -6.56 -21.81
C PHE A 164 12.03 -7.18 -21.28
N HIS A 165 10.95 -6.40 -21.19
CA HIS A 165 9.64 -6.89 -20.77
C HIS A 165 9.08 -7.96 -21.73
N HIS A 166 9.25 -7.77 -23.05
CA HIS A 166 8.84 -8.74 -24.06
C HIS A 166 9.65 -10.05 -23.99
N ASN A 167 10.99 -9.98 -23.93
CA ASN A 167 11.86 -11.14 -24.07
C ASN A 167 12.05 -11.95 -22.78
N PHE A 168 11.87 -11.34 -21.60
CA PHE A 168 12.19 -11.97 -20.32
C PHE A 168 11.03 -12.04 -19.32
N GLN A 169 9.87 -11.42 -19.61
CA GLN A 169 8.69 -11.37 -18.74
C GLN A 169 9.05 -11.17 -17.25
N PRO A 170 9.80 -10.10 -16.93
CA PRO A 170 10.55 -10.00 -15.68
C PRO A 170 9.66 -9.85 -14.44
N ILE A 171 8.42 -9.37 -14.58
CA ILE A 171 7.49 -9.28 -13.44
C ILE A 171 7.10 -10.69 -13.00
N ASP A 172 6.66 -11.48 -13.96
CA ASP A 172 6.14 -12.83 -13.77
C ASP A 172 7.28 -13.76 -13.32
N ALA A 173 8.43 -13.73 -14.00
CA ALA A 173 9.61 -14.51 -13.62
C ALA A 173 10.20 -14.20 -12.23
N LEU A 174 10.06 -12.95 -11.73
CA LEU A 174 10.47 -12.57 -10.37
C LEU A 174 9.42 -12.99 -9.33
N LEU A 175 8.13 -12.89 -9.64
CA LEU A 175 7.04 -13.31 -8.76
C LEU A 175 6.99 -14.84 -8.63
N ASP A 176 7.19 -15.59 -9.72
CA ASP A 176 7.33 -17.05 -9.72
C ASP A 176 8.53 -17.53 -8.91
N ALA A 177 9.59 -16.72 -8.79
CA ALA A 177 10.73 -17.02 -7.93
C ALA A 177 10.35 -16.88 -6.45
N VAL A 178 9.70 -15.77 -6.06
CA VAL A 178 9.19 -15.58 -4.69
C VAL A 178 8.16 -16.65 -4.32
N ALA A 179 7.23 -16.97 -5.23
CA ALA A 179 6.20 -17.97 -4.99
C ALA A 179 6.79 -19.37 -4.70
N ARG A 180 7.80 -19.77 -5.48
CA ARG A 180 8.53 -21.02 -5.24
C ARG A 180 9.30 -21.00 -3.93
N LEU A 181 10.14 -19.99 -3.69
CA LEU A 181 10.96 -19.89 -2.46
C LEU A 181 10.12 -19.97 -1.18
N VAL A 182 9.00 -19.24 -1.12
CA VAL A 182 8.11 -19.25 0.07
C VAL A 182 7.45 -20.62 0.24
N LYS A 183 7.02 -21.28 -0.84
CA LYS A 183 6.44 -22.63 -0.78
C LYS A 183 7.48 -23.69 -0.41
N GLU A 184 8.65 -23.67 -1.03
CA GLU A 184 9.74 -24.62 -0.79
C GLU A 184 10.22 -24.57 0.67
N MET A 185 10.41 -23.36 1.22
CA MET A 185 10.78 -23.17 2.62
C MET A 185 9.69 -23.67 3.59
N MET A 186 8.41 -23.31 3.36
CA MET A 186 7.32 -23.60 4.30
C MET A 186 6.74 -25.03 4.21
N CYS A 187 6.90 -25.70 3.06
CA CYS A 187 6.49 -27.09 2.88
C CYS A 187 7.61 -28.10 3.17
N SER A 188 8.84 -27.65 3.42
CA SER A 188 9.93 -28.54 3.84
C SER A 188 9.74 -29.03 5.29
N SER A 189 10.31 -30.20 5.62
CA SER A 189 10.20 -30.80 6.96
C SER A 189 10.88 -29.96 8.05
N ASP A 190 11.94 -29.25 7.68
CA ASP A 190 12.60 -28.26 8.52
C ASP A 190 11.89 -26.92 8.29
N GLN A 191 10.99 -26.49 9.18
CA GLN A 191 10.33 -25.18 9.05
C GLN A 191 11.31 -24.02 9.28
N ARG A 192 12.08 -23.67 8.24
CA ARG A 192 13.10 -22.62 8.25
C ARG A 192 12.44 -21.24 8.21
N GLN A 193 12.84 -20.36 9.11
CA GLN A 193 12.36 -18.98 9.14
C GLN A 193 12.90 -18.17 7.97
N LEU A 194 12.10 -17.23 7.47
CA LEU A 194 12.46 -16.35 6.35
C LEU A 194 12.99 -15.03 6.92
N ASP A 195 14.30 -14.92 7.13
CA ASP A 195 14.94 -13.80 7.83
C ASP A 195 15.75 -12.89 6.89
N GLU A 196 15.94 -11.60 7.23
CA GLU A 196 16.74 -10.65 6.43
C GLU A 196 18.26 -10.94 6.48
N HIS A 197 18.67 -12.02 7.13
CA HIS A 197 20.03 -12.53 7.18
C HIS A 197 20.25 -13.80 6.33
N THR A 198 19.20 -14.41 5.74
CA THR A 198 19.35 -15.53 4.80
C THR A 198 19.35 -15.05 3.35
N GLU A 199 19.94 -15.85 2.44
CA GLU A 199 19.98 -15.50 1.02
C GLU A 199 18.58 -15.47 0.38
N GLU A 200 17.67 -16.33 0.83
CA GLU A 200 16.29 -16.45 0.36
C GLU A 200 15.45 -15.25 0.83
N GLY A 201 15.61 -14.83 2.09
CA GLY A 201 14.96 -13.64 2.64
C GLY A 201 15.45 -12.37 1.95
N GLN A 202 16.77 -12.20 1.81
CA GLN A 202 17.35 -11.09 1.04
C GLN A 202 16.87 -11.09 -0.42
N LEU A 203 16.78 -12.26 -1.08
CA LEU A 203 16.28 -12.36 -2.45
C LEU A 203 14.80 -11.98 -2.58
N CYS A 204 13.95 -12.34 -1.62
CA CYS A 204 12.56 -11.86 -1.56
C CYS A 204 12.50 -10.33 -1.41
N CYS A 205 13.35 -9.76 -0.56
CA CYS A 205 13.47 -8.30 -0.38
C CYS A 205 14.02 -7.59 -1.62
N ASP A 206 14.94 -8.21 -2.35
CA ASP A 206 15.48 -7.69 -3.62
C ASP A 206 14.40 -7.62 -4.70
N VAL A 207 13.57 -8.67 -4.81
CA VAL A 207 12.42 -8.73 -5.75
C VAL A 207 11.40 -7.66 -5.41
N LEU A 208 10.94 -7.59 -4.16
CA LEU A 208 9.96 -6.58 -3.73
C LEU A 208 10.50 -5.16 -3.93
N SER A 209 11.79 -4.93 -3.71
CA SER A 209 12.46 -3.66 -3.99
C SER A 209 12.50 -3.32 -5.48
N ALA A 210 12.83 -4.28 -6.34
CA ALA A 210 12.86 -4.07 -7.79
C ALA A 210 11.46 -3.79 -8.36
N LEU A 211 10.44 -4.57 -7.97
CA LEU A 211 9.03 -4.31 -8.31
C LEU A 211 8.57 -2.94 -7.81
N SER A 212 8.91 -2.60 -6.57
CA SER A 212 8.63 -1.30 -5.96
C SER A 212 9.20 -0.13 -6.78
N SER A 213 10.36 -0.31 -7.41
CA SER A 213 11.04 0.73 -8.21
C SER A 213 10.27 1.18 -9.47
N MET A 214 9.30 0.39 -9.95
CA MET A 214 8.39 0.77 -11.05
C MET A 214 7.32 1.79 -10.62
N LEU A 215 6.99 1.86 -9.32
CA LEU A 215 5.94 2.72 -8.76
C LEU A 215 6.42 4.19 -8.63
N GLN A 216 6.77 4.82 -9.74
CA GLN A 216 7.47 6.12 -9.77
C GLN A 216 6.52 7.32 -9.62
N CYS A 217 5.38 7.32 -10.30
CA CYS A 217 4.43 8.42 -10.25
C CYS A 217 3.42 8.27 -9.10
N HIS A 218 3.58 9.05 -8.03
CA HIS A 218 2.64 9.09 -6.91
C HIS A 218 1.19 9.36 -7.35
N GLN A 219 0.98 10.29 -8.28
CA GLN A 219 -0.36 10.63 -8.74
C GLN A 219 -1.04 9.42 -9.42
N GLN A 220 -0.34 8.70 -10.30
CA GLN A 220 -0.87 7.49 -10.95
C GLN A 220 -1.11 6.33 -9.96
N ILE A 221 -0.35 6.25 -8.86
CA ILE A 221 -0.62 5.30 -7.77
C ILE A 221 -1.94 5.65 -7.07
N PHE A 222 -2.17 6.93 -6.75
CA PHE A 222 -3.42 7.39 -6.15
C PHE A 222 -4.60 7.36 -7.13
N GLU A 223 -4.37 7.51 -8.43
CA GLU A 223 -5.38 7.31 -9.48
C GLU A 223 -5.66 5.82 -9.73
N SER A 224 -4.68 4.92 -9.57
CA SER A 224 -4.91 3.46 -9.63
C SER A 224 -5.73 2.97 -8.43
N VAL A 225 -5.31 3.32 -7.20
CA VAL A 225 -6.05 3.07 -5.95
C VAL A 225 -7.35 3.89 -5.86
N GLY A 226 -7.48 4.94 -6.67
CA GLY A 226 -8.68 5.77 -6.81
C GLY A 226 -9.68 5.24 -7.82
N ASN A 227 -9.24 4.76 -8.98
CA ASN A 227 -10.09 4.25 -10.05
C ASN A 227 -10.59 2.83 -9.76
N GLY A 228 -9.91 2.06 -8.89
CA GLY A 228 -10.50 0.87 -8.26
C GLY A 228 -11.83 1.17 -7.55
N ARG A 229 -12.01 2.41 -7.04
CA ARG A 229 -13.26 2.89 -6.41
C ARG A 229 -14.35 3.26 -7.42
N GLN A 230 -14.04 3.32 -8.72
CA GLN A 230 -14.99 3.64 -9.80
C GLN A 230 -15.26 2.47 -10.74
N LEU A 231 -14.36 1.47 -10.82
CA LEU A 231 -14.48 0.36 -11.78
C LEU A 231 -15.45 -0.74 -11.34
N PHE A 232 -15.67 -0.94 -10.03
CA PHE A 232 -16.55 -1.99 -9.49
C PHE A 232 -17.69 -1.50 -8.60
N GLY A 233 -17.79 -0.19 -8.37
CA GLY A 233 -19.05 0.39 -7.89
C GLY A 233 -20.09 0.34 -9.01
N PRO A 234 -21.21 -0.40 -8.89
CA PRO A 234 -22.23 -0.39 -9.92
C PRO A 234 -22.79 1.03 -10.08
N LYS A 235 -23.20 1.41 -11.29
CA LYS A 235 -24.04 2.61 -11.53
C LYS A 235 -25.49 2.41 -11.05
N GLY A 236 -25.66 1.68 -9.95
CA GLY A 236 -26.85 1.80 -9.13
C GLY A 236 -26.96 3.24 -8.64
N LYS A 237 -28.20 3.69 -8.40
CA LYS A 237 -28.43 4.97 -7.73
C LYS A 237 -27.67 4.94 -6.41
N SER A 238 -27.03 6.05 -6.04
CA SER A 238 -26.64 6.24 -4.65
C SER A 238 -27.92 6.27 -3.83
N ILE A 239 -28.31 5.12 -3.30
CA ILE A 239 -28.94 5.08 -1.99
C ILE A 239 -27.85 5.64 -1.07
N GLN A 240 -27.86 6.95 -0.90
CA GLN A 240 -27.36 7.52 0.34
C GLN A 240 -28.14 6.75 1.42
N PRO A 241 -27.49 5.95 2.30
CA PRO A 241 -28.16 5.59 3.53
C PRO A 241 -28.55 6.93 4.13
N ALA A 242 -29.86 7.17 4.29
CA ALA A 242 -30.34 8.50 4.58
C ALA A 242 -29.56 9.05 5.78
N GLU A 243 -29.18 10.32 5.75
CA GLU A 243 -28.63 11.00 6.93
C GLU A 243 -29.79 11.30 7.92
N SER A 244 -30.55 10.24 8.23
CA SER A 244 -31.43 10.10 9.37
C SER A 244 -30.57 10.12 10.63
N VAL A 245 -30.15 11.34 10.99
CA VAL A 245 -29.70 11.83 12.29
C VAL A 245 -29.42 10.67 13.26
N GLY A 246 -28.30 10.00 13.03
CA GLY A 246 -28.03 8.70 13.65
C GLY A 246 -27.98 8.87 15.16
N SER A 247 -28.79 8.10 15.89
CA SER A 247 -28.80 8.20 17.35
C SER A 247 -27.39 7.91 17.88
N THR A 248 -26.84 8.84 18.65
CA THR A 248 -25.61 8.62 19.43
C THR A 248 -25.81 7.53 20.48
N HIS A 249 -27.07 7.31 20.89
CA HIS A 249 -27.50 6.26 21.80
C HIS A 249 -27.58 4.88 21.13
N CYS A 250 -27.27 3.84 21.89
CA CYS A 250 -27.34 2.46 21.44
C CYS A 250 -28.80 1.96 21.34
N VAL A 251 -29.13 1.29 20.23
CA VAL A 251 -30.43 0.64 20.05
C VAL A 251 -30.61 -0.56 21.00
N LEU A 252 -29.53 -1.27 21.34
CA LEU A 252 -29.57 -2.41 22.27
C LEU A 252 -29.96 -1.96 23.69
N GLU A 253 -29.28 -0.94 24.21
CA GLU A 253 -29.52 -0.42 25.57
C GLU A 253 -30.95 0.12 25.71
N ALA A 254 -31.43 0.87 24.71
CA ALA A 254 -32.80 1.38 24.66
C ALA A 254 -33.87 0.28 24.57
N LYS A 255 -33.51 -0.91 24.08
CA LYS A 255 -34.40 -2.08 23.98
C LYS A 255 -34.35 -2.97 25.21
N ASN A 256 -33.16 -3.22 25.76
CA ASN A 256 -32.98 -4.04 26.96
C ASN A 256 -33.55 -3.37 28.23
N ALA A 257 -33.82 -2.06 28.18
CA ALA A 257 -34.63 -1.34 29.17
C ALA A 257 -36.13 -1.73 29.17
N VAL A 258 -36.60 -2.48 28.18
CA VAL A 258 -37.97 -2.99 28.04
C VAL A 258 -37.94 -4.52 28.09
N ALA A 259 -38.65 -5.13 29.02
CA ALA A 259 -38.77 -6.58 29.09
C ALA A 259 -39.49 -7.13 27.84
N MET A 260 -38.77 -7.89 27.02
CA MET A 260 -39.31 -8.59 25.85
C MET A 260 -39.50 -10.08 26.16
N SER A 261 -40.25 -10.80 25.33
CA SER A 261 -40.42 -12.25 25.45
C SER A 261 -39.27 -13.02 24.78
N ASP A 262 -38.99 -14.23 25.29
CA ASP A 262 -37.97 -15.14 24.76
C ASP A 262 -38.14 -15.53 23.27
N ASP A 263 -39.34 -15.32 22.70
CA ASP A 263 -39.65 -15.54 21.28
C ASP A 263 -39.22 -14.37 20.36
N GLU A 264 -39.16 -13.15 20.91
CA GLU A 264 -38.77 -11.90 20.22
C GLU A 264 -37.26 -11.60 20.34
N THR A 265 -36.54 -12.41 21.11
CA THR A 265 -35.09 -12.28 21.35
C THR A 265 -34.31 -13.42 20.70
N LEU A 266 -33.07 -13.14 20.26
CA LEU A 266 -32.08 -14.18 19.94
C LEU A 266 -30.94 -14.11 20.94
N LYS A 267 -30.59 -15.27 21.51
CA LYS A 267 -29.59 -15.42 22.57
C LYS A 267 -28.35 -16.11 22.00
N PHE A 268 -27.23 -15.41 22.00
CA PHE A 268 -25.91 -15.92 21.63
C PHE A 268 -25.19 -16.35 22.91
N LEU A 269 -24.84 -17.62 22.99
CA LEU A 269 -24.12 -18.24 24.10
C LEU A 269 -22.64 -18.45 23.73
N ASP A 270 -21.77 -18.66 24.70
CA ASP A 270 -20.37 -19.02 24.44
C ASP A 270 -20.20 -20.44 23.87
N LYS A 271 -18.96 -20.81 23.52
CA LYS A 271 -18.56 -22.11 22.97
C LYS A 271 -19.03 -23.32 23.80
N ASN A 272 -19.21 -23.16 25.11
CA ASN A 272 -19.69 -24.19 26.02
C ASN A 272 -21.23 -24.20 26.18
N GLY A 273 -21.94 -23.17 25.70
CA GLY A 273 -23.38 -23.00 25.89
C GLY A 273 -23.80 -22.60 27.31
N LEU A 274 -22.88 -22.06 28.12
CA LEU A 274 -23.09 -21.83 29.57
C LEU A 274 -23.26 -20.36 29.95
N SER A 275 -22.73 -19.44 29.15
CA SER A 275 -22.73 -18.01 29.42
C SER A 275 -23.28 -17.21 28.24
N LEU A 276 -24.08 -16.19 28.53
CA LEU A 276 -24.67 -15.31 27.53
C LEU A 276 -23.61 -14.33 27.01
N VAL A 277 -23.30 -14.42 25.71
CA VAL A 277 -22.44 -13.49 24.98
C VAL A 277 -23.20 -12.23 24.59
N ALA A 278 -24.42 -12.38 24.08
CA ALA A 278 -25.31 -11.29 23.71
C ALA A 278 -26.77 -11.77 23.64
N GLU A 279 -27.70 -10.87 23.92
CA GLU A 279 -29.12 -11.04 23.63
C GLU A 279 -29.58 -9.86 22.77
N VAL A 280 -30.24 -10.15 21.65
CA VAL A 280 -30.60 -9.12 20.64
C VAL A 280 -32.06 -9.24 20.19
N PRO A 281 -32.72 -8.11 19.87
CA PRO A 281 -34.06 -8.14 19.25
C PRO A 281 -34.05 -8.83 17.88
N LYS A 282 -34.83 -9.90 17.75
CA LYS A 282 -34.96 -10.73 16.55
C LYS A 282 -35.49 -9.92 15.37
N ARG A 283 -36.51 -9.10 15.61
CA ARG A 283 -37.15 -8.24 14.61
C ARG A 283 -36.16 -7.24 14.00
N GLU A 284 -35.43 -6.48 14.81
CA GLU A 284 -34.44 -5.51 14.33
C GLU A 284 -33.29 -6.19 13.59
N LEU A 285 -32.80 -7.34 14.06
CA LEU A 285 -31.76 -8.11 13.38
C LEU A 285 -32.22 -8.56 11.98
N CYS A 286 -33.43 -9.10 11.86
CA CYS A 286 -34.05 -9.46 10.57
C CYS A 286 -34.46 -8.24 9.71
N THR A 287 -34.46 -7.03 10.26
CA THR A 287 -34.76 -5.78 9.53
C THR A 287 -33.50 -5.17 8.91
N TYR A 288 -32.34 -5.36 9.53
CA TYR A 288 -31.09 -4.68 9.17
C TYR A 288 -29.94 -5.60 8.75
N ASN A 289 -30.10 -6.93 8.80
CA ASN A 289 -29.14 -7.91 8.32
C ASN A 289 -29.81 -8.96 7.41
N GLU A 290 -29.30 -9.10 6.19
CA GLU A 290 -29.87 -9.93 5.12
C GLU A 290 -29.77 -11.43 5.41
N TYR A 291 -28.73 -11.88 6.11
CA TYR A 291 -28.55 -13.29 6.50
C TYR A 291 -29.63 -13.73 7.50
N PHE A 292 -29.86 -12.94 8.56
CA PHE A 292 -30.91 -13.26 9.54
C PHE A 292 -32.32 -13.06 8.96
N MET A 293 -32.51 -12.08 8.07
CA MET A 293 -33.73 -11.94 7.27
C MET A 293 -34.02 -13.21 6.44
N GLY A 294 -33.02 -13.79 5.78
CA GLY A 294 -33.16 -15.05 5.04
C GLY A 294 -33.45 -16.25 5.95
N MET A 295 -32.67 -16.41 7.02
CA MET A 295 -32.79 -17.49 8.02
C MET A 295 -34.20 -17.60 8.62
N PHE A 296 -34.79 -16.48 9.03
CA PHE A 296 -36.12 -16.47 9.65
C PHE A 296 -37.27 -16.15 8.66
N GLY A 297 -36.96 -15.65 7.46
CA GLY A 297 -37.94 -15.34 6.41
C GLY A 297 -38.29 -16.52 5.49
N SER A 298 -37.39 -17.49 5.33
CA SER A 298 -37.58 -18.70 4.52
C SER A 298 -37.91 -19.94 5.38
N GLU A 299 -37.99 -21.13 4.78
CA GLU A 299 -38.29 -22.42 5.46
C GLU A 299 -37.02 -23.11 6.02
N PHE A 300 -36.09 -22.34 6.62
CA PHE A 300 -34.92 -22.93 7.27
C PHE A 300 -35.28 -23.61 8.60
N LEU A 301 -34.45 -24.57 9.02
CA LEU A 301 -34.64 -25.34 10.25
C LEU A 301 -34.76 -24.44 11.48
N GLU A 302 -34.02 -23.34 11.53
CA GLU A 302 -34.06 -22.34 12.61
C GLU A 302 -35.47 -21.77 12.82
N ARG A 303 -36.21 -21.50 11.73
CA ARG A 303 -37.61 -21.06 11.80
C ARG A 303 -38.53 -22.21 12.16
N LEU A 304 -38.38 -23.37 11.49
CA LEU A 304 -39.25 -24.54 11.67
C LEU A 304 -39.17 -25.15 13.08
N THR A 305 -38.03 -24.98 13.77
CA THR A 305 -37.80 -25.49 15.13
C THR A 305 -37.93 -24.42 16.23
N GLY A 306 -38.20 -23.16 15.87
CA GLY A 306 -38.24 -22.04 16.84
C GLY A 306 -36.89 -21.75 17.49
N ARG A 307 -35.77 -21.99 16.80
CA ARG A 307 -34.42 -21.88 17.36
C ARG A 307 -34.04 -20.41 17.58
N ASN A 308 -34.16 -19.97 18.83
CA ASN A 308 -33.73 -18.64 19.27
C ASN A 308 -32.33 -18.62 19.91
N GLN A 309 -31.64 -19.76 20.00
CA GLN A 309 -30.32 -19.90 20.65
C GLN A 309 -29.21 -20.31 19.68
N PHE A 310 -28.10 -19.58 19.72
CA PHE A 310 -26.92 -19.76 18.88
C PHE A 310 -25.64 -19.81 19.73
N VAL A 311 -24.61 -20.49 19.22
CA VAL A 311 -23.30 -20.60 19.89
C VAL A 311 -22.29 -19.74 19.16
N PHE A 312 -21.58 -18.88 19.89
CA PHE A 312 -20.44 -18.10 19.45
C PHE A 312 -19.15 -18.85 19.79
N ASP A 313 -18.32 -19.10 18.78
CA ASP A 313 -16.99 -19.67 18.94
C ASP A 313 -15.96 -18.72 18.30
N ALA A 314 -15.10 -18.12 19.12
CA ALA A 314 -14.08 -17.16 18.69
C ALA A 314 -13.11 -17.73 17.63
N ASP A 315 -12.89 -19.04 17.62
CA ASP A 315 -12.06 -19.71 16.60
C ASP A 315 -12.79 -19.76 15.25
N ALA A 316 -14.07 -20.18 15.25
CA ALA A 316 -14.91 -20.31 14.05
C ALA A 316 -15.42 -18.97 13.50
N GLU A 317 -15.52 -17.95 14.35
CA GLU A 317 -15.79 -16.56 13.98
C GLU A 317 -14.51 -15.74 13.71
N CYS A 318 -13.32 -16.29 14.00
CA CYS A 318 -12.02 -15.64 13.83
C CYS A 318 -11.98 -14.18 14.35
N SER A 319 -12.65 -13.93 15.48
CA SER A 319 -12.93 -12.61 16.06
C SER A 319 -13.09 -12.68 17.59
N SER A 320 -12.93 -11.54 18.27
CA SER A 320 -13.14 -11.48 19.73
C SER A 320 -14.63 -11.42 20.07
N GLN A 321 -15.00 -11.82 21.30
CA GLN A 321 -16.37 -11.67 21.79
C GLN A 321 -16.83 -10.21 21.72
N GLU A 322 -15.97 -9.25 22.06
CA GLU A 322 -16.30 -7.83 21.95
C GLU A 322 -16.59 -7.40 20.51
N ASP A 323 -15.81 -7.88 19.53
CA ASP A 323 -15.99 -7.48 18.12
C ASP A 323 -17.22 -8.15 17.50
N PHE A 324 -17.57 -9.35 17.96
CA PHE A 324 -18.85 -9.99 17.65
C PHE A 324 -20.04 -9.22 18.24
N VAL A 325 -19.93 -8.74 19.49
CA VAL A 325 -20.95 -7.87 20.10
C VAL A 325 -21.07 -6.54 19.35
N LYS A 326 -19.97 -5.89 18.96
CA LYS A 326 -19.97 -4.68 18.10
C LYS A 326 -20.64 -4.94 16.74
N PHE A 327 -20.39 -6.10 16.14
CA PHE A 327 -21.06 -6.55 14.91
C PHE A 327 -22.58 -6.73 15.10
N LEU A 328 -23.02 -7.30 16.23
CA LEU A 328 -24.44 -7.42 16.57
C LEU A 328 -25.10 -6.06 16.79
N HIS A 329 -24.46 -5.14 17.52
CA HIS A 329 -24.93 -3.75 17.67
C HIS A 329 -25.17 -3.08 16.31
N PHE A 330 -24.23 -3.22 15.38
CA PHE A 330 -24.42 -2.70 14.02
C PHE A 330 -25.55 -3.43 13.28
N SER A 331 -25.64 -4.76 13.40
CA SER A 331 -26.63 -5.59 12.71
C SER A 331 -28.07 -5.37 13.18
N ILE A 332 -28.29 -4.78 14.36
CA ILE A 332 -29.62 -4.30 14.81
C ILE A 332 -29.88 -2.80 14.54
N GLY A 333 -28.95 -2.10 13.89
CA GLY A 333 -29.13 -0.70 13.49
C GLY A 333 -28.54 0.38 14.40
N CYS A 334 -27.60 0.06 15.31
CA CYS A 334 -26.89 1.11 16.06
C CYS A 334 -26.14 2.06 15.11
N GLY A 335 -26.29 3.36 15.35
CA GLY A 335 -25.76 4.41 14.47
C GLY A 335 -24.23 4.45 14.44
N LEU A 336 -23.65 4.75 13.29
CA LEU A 336 -22.19 4.76 13.02
C LEU A 336 -21.38 5.83 13.77
N GLN A 337 -22.02 6.60 14.65
CA GLN A 337 -21.42 7.56 15.57
C GLN A 337 -21.65 7.19 17.05
N SER A 338 -22.32 6.07 17.32
CA SER A 338 -22.47 5.52 18.67
C SER A 338 -21.21 4.75 19.09
N GLU A 339 -20.86 4.84 20.37
CA GLU A 339 -19.59 4.30 20.90
C GLU A 339 -19.53 2.76 20.79
N CYS A 340 -20.67 2.08 20.91
CA CYS A 340 -20.80 0.62 20.81
C CYS A 340 -20.56 0.02 19.41
N VAL A 341 -20.34 0.84 18.37
CA VAL A 341 -19.89 0.40 17.04
C VAL A 341 -18.57 1.06 16.60
N GLN A 342 -17.84 1.69 17.52
CA GLN A 342 -16.60 2.39 17.18
C GLN A 342 -15.44 1.44 16.88
N VAL A 343 -14.91 1.49 15.65
CA VAL A 343 -13.74 0.72 15.22
C VAL A 343 -12.47 1.39 15.75
N ALA A 344 -11.91 0.86 16.84
CA ALA A 344 -10.74 1.41 17.51
C ALA A 344 -9.39 0.86 16.99
N SER A 345 -9.36 -0.37 16.46
CA SER A 345 -8.12 -1.09 16.11
C SER A 345 -8.17 -1.75 14.73
N ALA A 346 -7.00 -2.19 14.25
CA ALA A 346 -6.87 -2.91 12.98
C ALA A 346 -7.49 -4.31 13.07
N GLU A 347 -7.32 -4.96 14.23
CA GLU A 347 -7.85 -6.26 14.60
C GLU A 347 -9.38 -6.23 14.58
N CYS A 348 -9.98 -5.22 15.22
CA CYS A 348 -11.43 -4.96 15.19
C CYS A 348 -11.92 -4.71 13.76
N CYS A 349 -11.19 -3.92 12.96
CA CYS A 349 -11.55 -3.68 11.55
C CYS A 349 -11.53 -4.97 10.71
N VAL A 350 -10.53 -5.83 10.88
CA VAL A 350 -10.42 -7.14 10.19
C VAL A 350 -11.49 -8.13 10.65
N ALA A 351 -11.82 -8.16 11.95
CA ALA A 351 -12.91 -8.95 12.51
C ALA A 351 -14.27 -8.52 11.92
N LEU A 352 -14.58 -7.21 11.96
CA LEU A 352 -15.84 -6.68 11.44
C LEU A 352 -15.98 -6.86 9.92
N LEU A 353 -14.89 -6.79 9.14
CA LEU A 353 -14.92 -7.12 7.70
C LEU A 353 -15.25 -8.60 7.45
N ARG A 354 -14.70 -9.53 8.24
CA ARG A 354 -15.04 -10.97 8.15
C ARG A 354 -16.49 -11.25 8.53
N LEU A 355 -16.95 -10.68 9.64
CA LEU A 355 -18.32 -10.86 10.11
C LEU A 355 -19.32 -10.22 9.13
N ALA A 356 -19.00 -9.07 8.54
CA ALA A 356 -19.82 -8.44 7.52
C ALA A 356 -19.97 -9.30 6.25
N ASP A 357 -18.91 -9.96 5.80
CA ASP A 357 -18.97 -10.88 4.66
C ASP A 357 -19.72 -12.18 5.01
N LYS A 358 -19.31 -12.86 6.09
CA LYS A 358 -19.88 -14.15 6.54
C LYS A 358 -21.39 -14.08 6.83
N TYR A 359 -21.86 -12.97 7.41
CA TYR A 359 -23.26 -12.73 7.75
C TYR A 359 -23.95 -11.73 6.81
N LEU A 360 -23.45 -11.58 5.57
CA LEU A 360 -24.07 -10.78 4.49
C LEU A 360 -24.52 -9.36 4.93
N CYS A 361 -23.77 -8.73 5.84
CA CYS A 361 -24.06 -7.39 6.32
C CYS A 361 -23.47 -6.34 5.35
N THR A 362 -24.07 -6.29 4.16
CA THR A 362 -23.74 -5.37 3.05
C THR A 362 -23.49 -3.94 3.55
N ARG A 363 -24.38 -3.41 4.40
CA ARG A 363 -24.29 -2.06 4.99
C ARG A 363 -23.05 -1.85 5.87
N LEU A 364 -22.53 -2.89 6.54
CA LEU A 364 -21.29 -2.79 7.32
C LEU A 364 -20.06 -2.85 6.42
N LEU A 365 -20.09 -3.78 5.46
CA LEU A 365 -19.04 -3.97 4.46
C LEU A 365 -18.83 -2.67 3.66
N ASP A 366 -19.89 -2.13 3.07
CA ASP A 366 -19.89 -0.82 2.42
C ASP A 366 -19.30 0.27 3.32
N HIS A 367 -19.72 0.33 4.59
CA HIS A 367 -19.26 1.38 5.48
C HIS A 367 -17.76 1.33 5.79
N LEU A 368 -17.20 0.13 5.98
CA LEU A 368 -15.79 -0.07 6.29
C LEU A 368 -14.89 0.15 5.06
N LEU A 369 -15.40 -0.15 3.87
CA LEU A 369 -14.69 0.02 2.59
C LEU A 369 -14.79 1.45 2.03
N GLN A 370 -15.89 2.16 2.31
CA GLN A 370 -16.07 3.56 1.93
C GLN A 370 -15.14 4.52 2.72
N SER A 371 -14.97 5.72 2.17
CA SER A 371 -14.33 6.88 2.82
C SER A 371 -12.93 6.63 3.43
N ASP A 372 -12.16 5.69 2.85
CA ASP A 372 -10.85 5.28 3.34
C ASP A 372 -10.87 4.81 4.81
N LYS A 373 -11.94 4.16 5.30
CA LYS A 373 -12.00 3.72 6.71
C LYS A 373 -11.05 2.55 6.98
N ALA A 374 -11.23 1.41 6.33
CA ALA A 374 -10.33 0.26 6.48
C ALA A 374 -8.89 0.60 6.04
N SER A 375 -8.71 1.34 4.94
CA SER A 375 -7.38 1.68 4.40
C SER A 375 -6.50 2.52 5.34
N ARG A 376 -7.08 3.27 6.29
CA ARG A 376 -6.34 3.97 7.36
C ARG A 376 -5.63 3.03 8.34
N PHE A 377 -6.16 1.83 8.55
CA PHE A 377 -5.59 0.84 9.46
C PHE A 377 -4.51 -0.03 8.79
N ILE A 378 -4.30 0.07 7.47
CA ILE A 378 -3.31 -0.73 6.73
C ILE A 378 -1.93 -0.06 6.78
N THR A 379 -1.00 -0.71 7.47
CA THR A 379 0.39 -0.26 7.71
C THR A 379 1.34 -1.45 7.63
N GLY A 380 2.65 -1.21 7.62
CA GLY A 380 3.64 -2.31 7.62
C GLY A 380 3.55 -3.27 8.82
N HIS A 381 2.97 -2.85 9.96
CA HIS A 381 2.77 -3.71 11.13
C HIS A 381 1.45 -4.50 11.06
N THR A 382 0.42 -3.92 10.45
CA THR A 382 -0.94 -4.47 10.40
C THR A 382 -1.25 -5.20 9.10
N LEU A 383 -0.37 -5.12 8.09
CA LEU A 383 -0.52 -5.80 6.80
C LEU A 383 -0.77 -7.32 6.96
N ARG A 384 -0.14 -7.96 7.95
CA ARG A 384 -0.33 -9.38 8.27
C ARG A 384 -1.75 -9.77 8.69
N LEU A 385 -2.58 -8.80 9.10
CA LEU A 385 -3.99 -9.00 9.43
C LEU A 385 -4.87 -8.86 8.17
N PHE A 386 -4.63 -7.81 7.38
CA PHE A 386 -5.42 -7.46 6.21
C PHE A 386 -5.09 -8.30 4.97
N LEU A 387 -3.82 -8.59 4.71
CA LEU A 387 -3.40 -9.26 3.47
C LEU A 387 -3.97 -10.68 3.34
N PRO A 388 -3.96 -11.55 4.37
CA PRO A 388 -4.62 -12.84 4.26
C PRO A 388 -6.13 -12.69 3.99
N LEU A 389 -6.79 -11.70 4.61
CA LEU A 389 -8.22 -11.46 4.43
C LEU A 389 -8.57 -11.10 2.97
N VAL A 390 -7.93 -10.07 2.41
CA VAL A 390 -8.22 -9.60 1.03
C VAL A 390 -7.89 -10.63 -0.04
N LEU A 391 -6.99 -11.58 0.25
CA LEU A 391 -6.68 -12.70 -0.65
C LEU A 391 -7.65 -13.88 -0.50
N THR A 392 -8.28 -14.05 0.67
CA THR A 392 -9.33 -15.09 0.89
C THR A 392 -10.73 -14.65 0.51
N VAL A 393 -11.05 -13.35 0.58
CA VAL A 393 -12.41 -12.81 0.53
C VAL A 393 -12.49 -11.73 -0.56
N PRO A 394 -12.94 -12.08 -1.79
CA PRO A 394 -12.91 -11.17 -2.94
C PRO A 394 -13.75 -9.90 -2.74
N THR A 395 -14.89 -10.01 -2.07
CA THR A 395 -15.77 -8.90 -1.66
C THR A 395 -15.05 -7.82 -0.85
N VAL A 396 -14.10 -8.22 0.01
CA VAL A 396 -13.26 -7.33 0.84
C VAL A 396 -11.99 -6.89 0.11
N GLY A 397 -11.46 -7.70 -0.82
CA GLY A 397 -10.26 -7.37 -1.58
C GLY A 397 -10.49 -6.38 -2.72
N ASP A 398 -11.49 -6.66 -3.56
CA ASP A 398 -11.88 -5.82 -4.69
C ASP A 398 -12.77 -4.65 -4.23
N GLY A 399 -13.66 -4.90 -3.26
CA GLY A 399 -14.43 -3.86 -2.60
C GLY A 399 -13.52 -2.82 -1.95
N GLY A 400 -13.68 -1.55 -2.32
CA GLY A 400 -12.80 -0.46 -1.86
C GLY A 400 -11.34 -0.53 -2.35
N GLY A 401 -10.97 -1.55 -3.12
CA GLY A 401 -9.61 -1.74 -3.65
C GLY A 401 -8.54 -2.04 -2.59
N LEU A 402 -8.92 -2.70 -1.47
CA LEU A 402 -7.98 -3.00 -0.39
C LEU A 402 -6.82 -3.88 -0.82
N THR A 403 -7.00 -4.78 -1.79
CA THR A 403 -5.91 -5.56 -2.41
C THR A 403 -4.79 -4.64 -2.96
N CYS A 404 -5.15 -3.56 -3.63
CA CYS A 404 -4.18 -2.57 -4.14
C CYS A 404 -3.50 -1.78 -3.02
N VAL A 405 -4.21 -1.49 -1.92
CA VAL A 405 -3.62 -0.83 -0.74
C VAL A 405 -2.63 -1.76 -0.04
N CYS A 406 -2.97 -3.03 0.14
CA CYS A 406 -2.08 -4.05 0.71
C CYS A 406 -0.82 -4.27 -0.16
N ALA A 407 -0.99 -4.39 -1.49
CA ALA A 407 0.12 -4.49 -2.44
C ALA A 407 1.04 -3.25 -2.38
N LEU A 408 0.47 -2.05 -2.33
CA LEU A 408 1.23 -0.81 -2.16
C LEU A 408 1.97 -0.76 -0.82
N VAL A 409 1.35 -1.20 0.28
CA VAL A 409 1.99 -1.23 1.60
C VAL A 409 3.16 -2.21 1.63
N LEU A 410 2.99 -3.43 1.11
CA LEU A 410 4.07 -4.42 0.99
C LEU A 410 5.26 -3.86 0.19
N LEU A 411 4.99 -3.27 -0.97
CA LEU A 411 6.03 -2.75 -1.86
C LEU A 411 6.68 -1.45 -1.38
N ARG A 412 5.98 -0.58 -0.63
CA ARG A 412 6.45 0.80 -0.36
C ARG A 412 6.48 1.26 1.09
N TYR A 413 5.83 0.57 2.02
CA TYR A 413 5.66 1.04 3.40
C TYR A 413 5.92 -0.04 4.48
N CYS A 414 6.27 -1.26 4.09
CA CYS A 414 6.87 -2.29 4.95
C CYS A 414 8.39 -2.16 5.02
N THR A 415 8.97 -2.40 6.19
CA THR A 415 10.37 -2.83 6.32
C THR A 415 10.56 -4.22 5.72
N ASP A 416 11.81 -4.69 5.60
CA ASP A 416 12.10 -6.02 5.07
C ASP A 416 11.61 -7.13 6.00
N ALA A 417 11.96 -7.09 7.29
CA ALA A 417 11.41 -8.02 8.29
C ALA A 417 9.87 -8.09 8.28
N GLN A 418 9.17 -6.95 8.09
CA GLN A 418 7.70 -6.92 7.97
C GLN A 418 7.19 -7.57 6.67
N ALA A 419 7.91 -7.44 5.57
CA ALA A 419 7.57 -8.11 4.32
C ALA A 419 7.79 -9.63 4.42
N LEU A 420 8.85 -10.06 5.12
CA LEU A 420 9.16 -11.47 5.32
C LEU A 420 8.20 -12.15 6.32
N ASP A 421 7.86 -11.52 7.45
CA ASP A 421 6.80 -11.98 8.39
C ASP A 421 5.48 -12.25 7.65
N VAL A 422 5.10 -11.34 6.76
CA VAL A 422 3.89 -11.44 5.94
C VAL A 422 3.98 -12.57 4.90
N LEU A 423 5.11 -12.72 4.19
CA LEU A 423 5.31 -13.82 3.24
C LEU A 423 5.30 -15.18 3.94
N GLN A 424 6.00 -15.30 5.07
CA GLN A 424 6.07 -16.51 5.88
C GLN A 424 4.68 -16.89 6.42
N LEU A 425 3.89 -15.94 6.92
CA LEU A 425 2.52 -16.18 7.37
C LEU A 425 1.61 -16.74 6.27
N LEU A 426 1.73 -16.27 5.02
CA LEU A 426 0.96 -16.83 3.90
C LEU A 426 1.41 -18.25 3.55
N GLY A 427 2.72 -18.50 3.46
CA GLY A 427 3.26 -19.83 3.18
C GLY A 427 2.93 -20.88 4.24
N VAL A 428 2.97 -20.52 5.53
CA VAL A 428 2.53 -21.41 6.63
C VAL A 428 1.02 -21.72 6.52
N ARG A 429 0.19 -20.72 6.18
CA ARG A 429 -1.25 -20.94 5.96
C ARG A 429 -1.50 -21.87 4.78
N ASP A 430 -0.77 -21.71 3.68
CA ASP A 430 -0.86 -22.60 2.52
C ASP A 430 -0.41 -24.03 2.85
N ALA A 431 0.69 -24.20 3.59
CA ALA A 431 1.14 -25.51 4.06
C ALA A 431 0.10 -26.20 4.96
N SER A 432 -0.50 -25.47 5.91
CA SER A 432 -1.58 -26.02 6.75
C SER A 432 -2.82 -26.40 5.94
N GLN A 433 -3.24 -25.57 4.98
CA GLN A 433 -4.35 -25.91 4.09
C GLN A 433 -4.03 -27.14 3.24
N HIS A 434 -2.79 -27.29 2.78
CA HIS A 434 -2.37 -28.44 1.99
C HIS A 434 -2.41 -29.75 2.81
N GLN A 435 -2.06 -29.70 4.10
CA GLN A 435 -2.20 -30.85 5.00
C GLN A 435 -3.67 -31.24 5.21
N TYR A 436 -4.57 -30.27 5.44
CA TYR A 436 -6.02 -30.55 5.52
C TYR A 436 -6.61 -31.04 4.18
N ARG A 437 -6.17 -30.51 3.03
CA ARG A 437 -6.60 -30.96 1.69
C ARG A 437 -6.23 -32.42 1.44
N MET A 438 -5.08 -32.91 1.92
CA MET A 438 -4.69 -34.32 1.82
C MET A 438 -5.56 -35.28 2.66
N ALA A 439 -6.33 -34.76 3.62
CA ALA A 439 -7.31 -35.54 4.39
C ALA A 439 -8.74 -35.45 3.83
N ALA A 440 -8.98 -34.66 2.78
CA ALA A 440 -10.31 -34.39 2.23
C ALA A 440 -10.46 -34.99 0.81
N THR A 441 -11.57 -35.67 0.55
CA THR A 441 -11.81 -36.41 -0.70
C THR A 441 -12.35 -35.57 -1.87
N THR A 442 -12.39 -34.23 -1.76
CA THR A 442 -12.96 -33.34 -2.78
C THR A 442 -11.97 -32.26 -3.26
N PRO A 443 -11.75 -32.12 -4.59
CA PRO A 443 -10.80 -31.15 -5.13
C PRO A 443 -11.42 -29.75 -5.26
N LEU A 444 -11.10 -28.86 -4.32
CA LEU A 444 -11.40 -27.42 -4.46
C LEU A 444 -10.25 -26.68 -5.18
N PRO A 445 -10.52 -25.96 -6.29
CA PRO A 445 -9.50 -25.24 -7.06
C PRO A 445 -9.14 -23.89 -6.41
N ALA A 446 -8.71 -23.92 -5.14
CA ALA A 446 -8.19 -22.76 -4.44
C ALA A 446 -6.69 -22.60 -4.71
N LEU A 447 -6.34 -21.58 -5.51
CA LEU A 447 -4.98 -21.02 -5.60
C LEU A 447 -4.38 -20.85 -4.20
N SER A 448 -3.07 -21.06 -4.06
CA SER A 448 -2.40 -20.76 -2.79
C SER A 448 -2.43 -19.25 -2.51
N LEU A 449 -2.45 -18.86 -1.24
CA LEU A 449 -2.40 -17.45 -0.83
C LEU A 449 -1.12 -16.76 -1.33
N VAL A 450 -0.02 -17.51 -1.43
CA VAL A 450 1.22 -17.04 -2.07
C VAL A 450 1.03 -16.77 -3.57
N ASP A 451 0.32 -17.62 -4.31
CA ASP A 451 -0.01 -17.36 -5.73
C ASP A 451 -1.02 -16.21 -5.86
N ALA A 452 -1.99 -16.10 -4.96
CA ALA A 452 -2.97 -15.02 -4.94
C ALA A 452 -2.27 -13.67 -4.69
N LEU A 453 -1.30 -13.62 -3.77
CA LEU A 453 -0.43 -12.46 -3.57
C LEU A 453 0.37 -12.13 -4.83
N CYS A 454 1.00 -13.13 -5.46
CA CYS A 454 1.79 -12.89 -6.67
C CYS A 454 0.91 -12.38 -7.83
N ASN A 455 -0.29 -12.92 -8.01
CA ASN A 455 -1.27 -12.43 -8.98
C ASN A 455 -1.74 -11.00 -8.66
N ALA A 456 -1.97 -10.67 -7.39
CA ALA A 456 -2.32 -9.31 -6.95
C ALA A 456 -1.18 -8.32 -7.21
N LEU A 457 0.07 -8.67 -6.89
CA LEU A 457 1.26 -7.86 -7.16
C LEU A 457 1.49 -7.68 -8.67
N GLY A 458 1.37 -8.75 -9.45
CA GLY A 458 1.46 -8.68 -10.92
C GLY A 458 0.41 -7.74 -11.50
N THR A 459 -0.85 -7.92 -11.13
CA THR A 459 -1.96 -7.06 -11.58
C THR A 459 -1.80 -5.60 -11.16
N PHE A 460 -1.32 -5.34 -9.93
CA PHE A 460 -1.07 -3.98 -9.43
C PHE A 460 0.11 -3.30 -10.16
N VAL A 461 1.18 -4.02 -10.47
CA VAL A 461 2.44 -3.41 -10.96
C VAL A 461 2.56 -3.41 -12.50
N ARG A 462 1.99 -4.38 -13.23
CA ARG A 462 2.03 -4.44 -14.71
C ARG A 462 1.61 -3.12 -15.41
N PRO A 463 0.59 -2.35 -14.95
CA PRO A 463 0.27 -1.05 -15.56
C PRO A 463 1.45 -0.06 -15.57
N PHE A 464 2.26 -0.04 -14.51
CA PHE A 464 3.42 0.86 -14.39
C PHE A 464 4.63 0.40 -15.24
N ALA A 465 4.63 -0.84 -15.73
CA ALA A 465 5.60 -1.30 -16.72
C ALA A 465 5.31 -0.77 -18.13
N ALA A 466 4.04 -0.75 -18.53
CA ALA A 466 3.59 -0.32 -19.86
C ALA A 466 3.55 1.21 -20.05
N LEU A 467 3.48 1.99 -18.96
CA LEU A 467 3.44 3.44 -19.01
C LEU A 467 4.79 4.05 -19.41
N THR A 468 4.95 4.25 -20.72
CA THR A 468 5.84 5.28 -21.26
C THR A 468 5.38 6.67 -20.81
N PRO A 469 6.30 7.61 -20.53
CA PRO A 469 5.92 9.02 -20.40
C PRO A 469 5.52 9.53 -21.79
N GLN A 470 4.21 9.55 -22.08
CA GLN A 470 3.71 10.03 -23.37
C GLN A 470 4.16 11.48 -23.62
N ARG A 471 5.15 11.66 -24.51
CA ARG A 471 5.43 12.95 -25.16
C ARG A 471 4.22 13.32 -26.01
N GLY A 472 3.31 14.09 -25.43
CA GLY A 472 2.04 14.50 -26.04
C GLY A 472 2.24 15.20 -27.38
N LYS A 473 2.10 14.45 -28.49
CA LYS A 473 2.05 15.00 -29.85
C LYS A 473 0.69 15.65 -30.14
N LYS A 474 0.42 16.81 -29.54
CA LYS A 474 -0.46 17.87 -30.07
C LYS A 474 -0.30 19.17 -29.26
N GLY A 475 -0.53 20.31 -29.91
CA GLY A 475 -0.08 21.62 -29.43
C GLY A 475 -0.63 22.03 -28.07
N GLY A 476 0.27 22.24 -27.11
CA GLY A 476 -0.02 22.76 -25.78
C GLY A 476 1.23 22.69 -24.92
N LEU A 477 1.79 23.84 -24.52
CA LEU A 477 2.95 23.90 -23.62
C LEU A 477 2.52 23.61 -22.18
N MET A 478 2.29 22.33 -21.89
CA MET A 478 2.43 21.80 -20.53
C MET A 478 3.83 22.15 -20.03
N ARG A 479 3.94 23.15 -19.16
CA ARG A 479 5.19 23.43 -18.43
C ARG A 479 5.47 22.23 -17.54
N ASP A 480 6.67 21.69 -17.63
CA ASP A 480 7.18 20.73 -16.65
C ASP A 480 7.23 21.42 -15.28
N PRO A 481 6.44 20.99 -14.27
CA PRO A 481 6.38 21.66 -12.97
C PRO A 481 7.71 21.64 -12.21
N LEU A 482 8.65 20.78 -12.62
CA LEU A 482 9.98 20.64 -12.02
C LEU A 482 11.02 21.59 -12.64
N LEU A 483 10.64 22.38 -13.67
CA LEU A 483 11.50 23.33 -14.37
C LEU A 483 11.02 24.79 -14.30
N ASP A 484 10.10 25.13 -13.40
CA ASP A 484 9.76 26.53 -13.09
C ASP A 484 10.49 27.01 -11.82
N PRO A 485 11.65 27.68 -11.94
CA PRO A 485 12.42 28.15 -10.79
C PRO A 485 11.76 29.30 -10.03
N SER A 486 10.58 29.79 -10.44
CA SER A 486 9.84 30.82 -9.69
C SER A 486 8.93 30.25 -8.59
N ALA A 487 8.62 28.95 -8.61
CA ALA A 487 7.54 28.38 -7.78
C ALA A 487 7.91 28.03 -6.32
N TYR A 488 9.20 28.01 -5.96
CA TYR A 488 9.68 27.50 -4.65
C TYR A 488 10.84 28.29 -4.02
N TRP A 489 11.07 29.55 -4.43
CA TRP A 489 12.14 30.41 -3.90
C TRP A 489 11.62 31.74 -3.31
N ASP A 490 10.62 31.67 -2.44
CA ASP A 490 10.32 32.76 -1.51
C ASP A 490 9.98 32.21 -0.12
N PHE A 491 10.92 32.40 0.82
CA PHE A 491 10.70 32.33 2.26
C PHE A 491 11.44 33.51 2.89
N ARG A 492 10.67 34.54 3.22
CA ARG A 492 10.98 35.55 4.24
C ARG A 492 10.05 35.34 5.42
#